data_AF-A0A8C1J748-F1
#
_entry.id   AF-A0A8C1J748-F1
#
_cell.length_a   1.000
_cell.length_b   1.000
_cell.length_c   1.000
_cell.angle_alpha   90.00
_cell.angle_beta   90.00
_cell.angle_gamma   90.00
#
_symmetry.space_group_name_H-M   'P 1'
#
loop_
_entity.id
_entity.type
_entity.pdbx_description
1 polymer ?
#
loop_
_entity_poly.entity_id
_entity_poly.type
_entity_poly.pdbx_seq_one_letter_code
_entity_poly.pdbx_strand_id
1 'polypeptide(L)'
;MMKECKHKNIVAYYGTYHRNTKLWICMEYCGGGSLQDIYQVTGPLKEKQIAYICRETLQGLNHLHETGKIHRDIKISASVAKRKSFIGTPYWMAPEVAAVEKKGGYNHLCDIWAVGITAIELAELQPPMFDLHPMRALMLMSKSSFQPPKLKDKSKWPAGFHSFVKMCLIKSPRKRPTAETLLQVTNELNSKIKVYISTAAEYHISIITFLIIQMCNMCLWFVSVDQVKFTAPRRKETEPYPDLVSFIMGACFTKVFNGCPLKIHCAETWVLPKTRDQYLILGAEEGVYILNLNELHEDTLEKLLPQRCTWLYVMNNVLMSISGKSSHLYSHRLTALFEQRGHLQRKQGHMSLGTNRFTERIIHRKFAVSVKIADTKGSRKCSVARNPYTDSTFLCAAVPSGLVLLLWYEPLQKFMHLKHIAVPLPDPLPIFELLVLMTDELPQLCVGVQESLQQQNERQLKFDIINLNDSETIRAVQVTQLDRDTVLIALEKSVKIVNMQGVPSKELASELEFDFPIETLVCLEESVLAFWKHGLKGLNLHNCEITQEITDKSRQFKVLGTHRDIVLQSTPTDNPSATSNLYILTGHESSY
;
A
#
# COMPACT_ATOMS: atom_id res chain seq x y z
N MET A 1 -6.76 1.33 29.78
CA MET A 1 -6.91 -0.06 29.31
C MET A 1 -5.60 -0.85 29.42
N MET A 2 -4.68 -0.80 28.43
CA MET A 2 -3.50 -1.68 28.40
C MET A 2 -2.61 -1.61 29.66
N LYS A 3 -2.46 -0.41 30.25
CA LYS A 3 -1.71 -0.21 31.50
C LYS A 3 -2.35 -0.87 32.74
N GLU A 4 -3.65 -1.17 32.71
CA GLU A 4 -4.37 -1.85 33.80
C GLU A 4 -4.45 -3.38 33.64
N CYS A 5 -4.41 -3.89 32.42
CA CYS A 5 -4.58 -5.32 32.14
C CYS A 5 -3.26 -6.06 32.36
N LYS A 6 -3.18 -6.92 33.37
CA LYS A 6 -1.98 -7.72 33.68
C LYS A 6 -2.37 -9.19 33.83
N HIS A 7 -2.22 -9.94 32.74
CA HIS A 7 -2.55 -11.36 32.70
C HIS A 7 -1.68 -12.08 31.66
N LYS A 8 -1.29 -13.34 31.93
CA LYS A 8 -0.37 -14.13 31.08
C LYS A 8 -0.85 -14.41 29.65
N ASN A 9 -2.14 -14.18 29.35
CA ASN A 9 -2.74 -14.30 28.02
C ASN A 9 -3.19 -12.93 27.45
N ILE A 10 -2.52 -11.85 27.86
CA ILE A 10 -2.69 -10.49 27.34
C ILE A 10 -1.28 -9.89 27.24
N VAL A 11 -0.84 -9.54 26.03
CA VAL A 11 0.49 -8.95 25.75
C VAL A 11 0.83 -7.81 26.71
N ALA A 12 1.99 -7.91 27.36
CA ALA A 12 2.39 -6.96 28.39
C ALA A 12 2.68 -5.57 27.80
N TYR A 13 2.24 -4.53 28.52
CA TYR A 13 2.48 -3.13 28.19
C TYR A 13 3.69 -2.58 28.96
N TYR A 14 4.65 -2.01 28.24
CA TYR A 14 5.87 -1.44 28.83
C TYR A 14 5.85 0.09 28.90
N GLY A 15 5.30 0.78 27.89
CA GLY A 15 5.32 2.24 27.87
C GLY A 15 4.61 2.87 26.68
N THR A 16 4.49 4.20 26.70
CA THR A 16 3.99 5.00 25.59
C THR A 16 4.85 6.26 25.48
N TYR A 17 5.29 6.55 24.26
CA TYR A 17 6.14 7.68 23.94
C TYR A 17 5.46 8.50 22.84
N HIS A 18 5.50 9.82 22.95
CA HIS A 18 4.90 10.73 21.98
C HIS A 18 5.98 11.64 21.42
N ARG A 19 6.15 11.67 20.10
CA ARG A 19 7.12 12.54 19.41
C ARG A 19 6.52 13.05 18.12
N ASN A 20 6.57 14.37 17.92
CA ASN A 20 5.92 15.07 16.82
C ASN A 20 4.42 14.69 16.78
N THR A 21 3.93 14.16 15.67
CA THR A 21 2.56 13.66 15.48
C THR A 21 2.39 12.15 15.73
N LYS A 22 3.46 11.43 16.12
CA LYS A 22 3.50 9.96 16.18
C LYS A 22 3.48 9.45 17.63
N LEU A 23 2.51 8.58 17.91
CA LEU A 23 2.33 7.90 19.20
C LEU A 23 2.88 6.48 19.13
N TRP A 24 3.92 6.20 19.92
CA TRP A 24 4.60 4.91 20.01
C TRP A 24 4.10 4.17 21.25
N ILE A 25 3.73 2.90 21.11
CA ILE A 25 3.22 2.07 22.22
C ILE A 25 4.12 0.84 22.34
N CYS A 26 4.94 0.79 23.39
CA CYS A 26 5.89 -0.28 23.63
C CYS A 26 5.23 -1.42 24.41
N MET A 27 5.41 -2.64 23.92
CA MET A 27 4.78 -3.86 24.39
C MET A 27 5.72 -5.06 24.23
N GLU A 28 5.36 -6.18 24.85
CA GLU A 28 6.00 -7.49 24.70
C GLU A 28 6.03 -7.94 23.22
N TYR A 29 7.10 -8.65 22.82
CA TYR A 29 7.33 -9.05 21.43
C TYR A 29 7.01 -10.53 21.20
N CYS A 30 5.93 -10.81 20.46
CA CYS A 30 5.50 -12.17 20.14
C CYS A 30 6.11 -12.64 18.81
N GLY A 31 7.40 -13.01 18.83
CA GLY A 31 8.18 -13.39 17.64
C GLY A 31 7.70 -14.62 16.84
N GLY A 32 6.57 -15.24 17.21
CA GLY A 32 5.90 -16.28 16.43
C GLY A 32 4.95 -15.75 15.33
N GLY A 33 4.81 -14.43 15.18
CA GLY A 33 3.86 -13.82 14.25
C GLY A 33 2.42 -13.91 14.77
N SER A 34 1.44 -13.91 13.86
CA SER A 34 0.04 -14.21 14.16
C SER A 34 -0.30 -15.67 13.85
N LEU A 35 -1.41 -16.17 14.40
CA LEU A 35 -1.93 -17.50 14.06
C LEU A 35 -2.30 -17.61 12.56
N GLN A 36 -2.52 -16.49 11.86
CA GLN A 36 -2.83 -16.47 10.43
C GLN A 36 -1.61 -16.89 9.63
N ASP A 37 -0.47 -16.26 9.94
CA ASP A 37 0.81 -16.52 9.28
C ASP A 37 1.22 -18.00 9.50
N ILE A 38 1.01 -18.50 10.72
CA ILE A 38 1.24 -19.91 11.07
C ILE A 38 0.33 -20.85 10.28
N TYR A 39 -0.99 -20.63 10.21
CA TYR A 39 -1.89 -21.54 9.49
C TYR A 39 -1.77 -21.42 7.96
N GLN A 40 -1.32 -20.29 7.42
CA GLN A 40 -1.03 -20.13 6.00
C GLN A 40 0.16 -20.99 5.56
N VAL A 41 1.19 -21.13 6.41
CA VAL A 41 2.36 -22.00 6.14
C VAL A 41 2.08 -23.46 6.53
N THR A 42 1.40 -23.73 7.66
CA THR A 42 1.25 -25.09 8.21
C THR A 42 -0.05 -25.81 7.82
N GLY A 43 -1.03 -25.11 7.26
CA GLY A 43 -2.35 -25.65 6.97
C GLY A 43 -3.27 -25.75 8.20
N PRO A 44 -4.39 -26.50 8.10
CA PRO A 44 -5.41 -26.53 9.15
C PRO A 44 -4.89 -27.17 10.44
N LEU A 45 -5.13 -26.52 11.57
CA LEU A 45 -4.61 -26.99 12.86
C LEU A 45 -5.33 -28.26 13.33
N LYS A 46 -4.60 -29.09 14.08
CA LYS A 46 -5.17 -30.29 14.73
C LYS A 46 -6.00 -29.87 15.94
N GLU A 47 -7.07 -30.60 16.23
CA GLU A 47 -8.02 -30.32 17.32
C GLU A 47 -7.34 -29.94 18.65
N LYS A 48 -6.31 -30.68 19.07
CA LYS A 48 -5.55 -30.42 20.31
C LYS A 48 -4.90 -29.03 20.34
N GLN A 49 -4.44 -28.52 19.19
CA GLN A 49 -3.87 -27.17 19.08
C GLN A 49 -4.98 -26.12 19.14
N ILE A 50 -6.11 -26.35 18.46
CA ILE A 50 -7.29 -25.46 18.51
C ILE A 50 -7.84 -25.38 19.93
N ALA A 51 -8.01 -26.51 20.62
CA ALA A 51 -8.47 -26.58 22.01
C ALA A 51 -7.51 -25.87 22.98
N TYR A 52 -6.20 -25.95 22.74
CA TYR A 52 -5.20 -25.20 23.52
C TYR A 52 -5.38 -23.68 23.32
N ILE A 53 -5.42 -23.21 22.07
CA ILE A 53 -5.62 -21.80 21.72
C ILE A 53 -6.94 -21.28 22.31
N CYS A 54 -8.04 -22.01 22.15
CA CYS A 54 -9.34 -21.63 22.71
C CYS A 54 -9.31 -21.53 24.25
N ARG A 55 -8.63 -22.44 24.95
CA ARG A 55 -8.49 -22.39 26.42
C ARG A 55 -7.73 -21.13 26.86
N GLU A 56 -6.57 -20.86 26.26
CA GLU A 56 -5.76 -19.69 26.61
C GLU A 56 -6.49 -18.38 26.23
N THR A 57 -7.23 -18.37 25.12
CA THR A 57 -8.13 -17.25 24.75
C THR A 57 -9.16 -17.00 25.85
N LEU A 58 -9.88 -18.05 26.28
CA LEU A 58 -10.93 -17.93 27.29
C LEU A 58 -10.37 -17.49 28.66
N GLN A 59 -9.13 -17.85 29.02
CA GLN A 59 -8.47 -17.33 30.23
C GLN A 59 -8.19 -15.83 30.12
N GLY A 60 -7.67 -15.35 28.99
CA GLY A 60 -7.51 -13.91 28.72
C GLY A 60 -8.83 -13.13 28.74
N LEU A 61 -9.88 -13.69 28.15
CA LEU A 61 -11.22 -13.09 28.15
C LEU A 61 -11.85 -13.05 29.53
N ASN A 62 -11.68 -14.09 30.35
CA ASN A 62 -12.23 -14.12 31.70
C ASN A 62 -11.71 -12.92 32.53
N HIS A 63 -10.40 -12.69 32.52
CA HIS A 63 -9.77 -11.54 33.17
C HIS A 63 -10.23 -10.18 32.59
N LEU A 64 -10.44 -10.09 31.28
CA LEU A 64 -11.00 -8.86 30.68
C LEU A 64 -12.43 -8.62 31.13
N HIS A 65 -13.28 -9.65 31.16
CA HIS A 65 -14.70 -9.56 31.50
C HIS A 65 -14.89 -9.28 33.00
N GLU A 66 -14.10 -9.91 33.87
CA GLU A 66 -14.00 -9.61 35.31
C GLU A 66 -13.64 -8.14 35.56
N THR A 67 -12.67 -7.59 34.80
CA THR A 67 -12.27 -6.18 34.93
C THR A 67 -13.14 -5.21 34.11
N GLY A 68 -14.35 -5.63 33.73
CA GLY A 68 -15.39 -4.80 33.09
C GLY A 68 -15.14 -4.45 31.62
N LYS A 69 -14.18 -5.10 30.95
CA LYS A 69 -13.75 -4.80 29.58
C LYS A 69 -14.33 -5.80 28.58
N ILE A 70 -14.40 -5.40 27.31
CA ILE A 70 -14.88 -6.21 26.19
C ILE A 70 -13.85 -6.09 25.06
N HIS A 71 -13.43 -7.20 24.46
CA HIS A 71 -12.41 -7.18 23.41
C HIS A 71 -12.94 -6.68 22.06
N ARG A 72 -14.16 -7.08 21.69
CA ARG A 72 -14.93 -6.61 20.50
C ARG A 72 -14.38 -6.98 19.12
N ASP A 73 -13.08 -7.28 18.98
CA ASP A 73 -12.43 -7.61 17.70
C ASP A 73 -11.52 -8.84 17.84
N ILE A 74 -12.09 -9.95 18.34
CA ILE A 74 -11.38 -11.24 18.45
C ILE A 74 -11.37 -11.92 17.07
N LYS A 75 -10.17 -12.08 16.53
CA LYS A 75 -9.85 -12.69 15.26
C LYS A 75 -8.38 -13.09 15.29
N ILE A 76 -7.97 -13.95 14.37
CA ILE A 76 -6.56 -14.33 14.20
C ILE A 76 -5.80 -13.33 13.30
N SER A 77 -6.51 -12.60 12.44
CA SER A 77 -5.93 -11.69 11.45
C SER A 77 -5.56 -10.30 11.99
N ALA A 78 -4.30 -9.87 11.80
CA ALA A 78 -3.76 -8.56 12.19
C ALA A 78 -4.25 -7.37 11.33
N SER A 79 -5.57 -7.20 11.22
CA SER A 79 -6.21 -6.18 10.35
C SER A 79 -6.40 -4.82 11.06
N VAL A 80 -5.34 -3.99 11.06
CA VAL A 80 -5.38 -2.59 11.55
C VAL A 80 -5.98 -1.65 10.50
N ALA A 81 -7.32 -1.63 10.39
CA ALA A 81 -8.03 -0.70 9.51
C ALA A 81 -8.08 0.73 10.11
N LYS A 82 -7.59 1.75 9.38
CA LYS A 82 -7.71 3.16 9.76
C LYS A 82 -9.20 3.54 9.92
N ARG A 83 -9.55 4.26 10.99
CA ARG A 83 -10.94 4.59 11.34
C ARG A 83 -11.57 5.57 10.34
N LYS A 84 -12.67 5.15 9.69
CA LYS A 84 -13.87 5.97 9.41
C LYS A 84 -15.05 5.02 9.11
N SER A 85 -16.13 5.16 9.87
CA SER A 85 -17.49 4.62 9.61
C SER A 85 -17.66 3.14 9.16
N PHE A 86 -17.14 2.16 9.90
CA PHE A 86 -17.89 0.95 10.31
C PHE A 86 -17.14 0.22 11.45
N ILE A 87 -17.79 -0.70 12.17
CA ILE A 87 -17.21 -1.37 13.36
C ILE A 87 -16.96 -2.86 13.08
N GLY A 88 -15.70 -3.28 13.21
CA GLY A 88 -15.26 -4.69 13.21
C GLY A 88 -15.15 -5.34 11.82
N THR A 89 -14.43 -6.47 11.73
CA THR A 89 -14.43 -7.31 10.53
C THR A 89 -15.61 -8.28 10.60
N PRO A 90 -16.62 -8.20 9.71
CA PRO A 90 -17.95 -8.69 10.04
C PRO A 90 -18.13 -10.21 10.12
N TYR A 91 -17.19 -11.03 9.63
CA TYR A 91 -17.33 -12.49 9.68
C TYR A 91 -17.22 -13.07 11.11
N TRP A 92 -16.53 -12.37 12.03
CA TRP A 92 -16.41 -12.75 13.45
C TRP A 92 -17.46 -12.06 14.35
N MET A 93 -18.23 -11.10 13.82
CA MET A 93 -19.21 -10.35 14.62
C MET A 93 -20.39 -11.23 15.04
N ALA A 94 -20.84 -11.06 16.29
CA ALA A 94 -22.01 -11.76 16.79
C ALA A 94 -23.33 -11.16 16.21
N PRO A 95 -24.41 -11.96 16.06
CA PRO A 95 -25.64 -11.50 15.40
C PRO A 95 -26.32 -10.33 16.10
N GLU A 96 -26.16 -10.19 17.42
CA GLU A 96 -26.62 -9.02 18.17
C GLU A 96 -25.83 -7.74 17.83
N VAL A 97 -24.51 -7.85 17.60
CA VAL A 97 -23.66 -6.71 17.22
C VAL A 97 -24.00 -6.26 15.79
N ALA A 98 -24.25 -7.21 14.89
CA ALA A 98 -24.75 -6.97 13.54
C ALA A 98 -26.19 -6.42 13.48
N ALA A 99 -26.89 -6.32 14.62
CA ALA A 99 -28.27 -5.83 14.73
C ALA A 99 -28.41 -4.56 15.59
N VAL A 100 -27.30 -3.94 16.03
CA VAL A 100 -27.29 -2.80 16.97
C VAL A 100 -28.15 -1.64 16.47
N GLU A 101 -28.07 -1.29 15.17
CA GLU A 101 -28.89 -0.23 14.52
C GLU A 101 -30.40 -0.39 14.70
N LYS A 102 -30.88 -1.60 15.01
CA LYS A 102 -32.30 -1.93 15.12
C LYS A 102 -32.79 -2.28 16.53
N LYS A 103 -31.87 -2.51 17.48
CA LYS A 103 -32.24 -3.07 18.81
C LYS A 103 -31.47 -2.51 20.02
N GLY A 104 -30.36 -1.81 19.82
CA GLY A 104 -29.61 -1.16 20.91
C GLY A 104 -28.82 -2.13 21.80
N GLY A 105 -27.49 -1.94 21.83
CA GLY A 105 -26.61 -2.58 22.82
C GLY A 105 -26.20 -4.03 22.55
N TYR A 106 -25.03 -4.39 23.09
CA TYR A 106 -24.48 -5.74 23.18
C TYR A 106 -23.60 -5.81 24.45
N ASN A 107 -23.31 -7.03 24.92
CA ASN A 107 -22.50 -7.26 26.13
C ASN A 107 -21.24 -8.08 25.83
N HIS A 108 -20.43 -8.35 26.85
CA HIS A 108 -19.15 -9.08 26.74
C HIS A 108 -19.27 -10.47 26.08
N LEU A 109 -20.46 -11.07 26.05
CA LEU A 109 -20.69 -12.37 25.40
C LEU A 109 -20.51 -12.32 23.87
N CYS A 110 -20.42 -11.15 23.23
CA CYS A 110 -20.02 -11.05 21.82
C CYS A 110 -18.64 -11.68 21.57
N ASP A 111 -17.73 -11.57 22.54
CA ASP A 111 -16.38 -12.14 22.49
C ASP A 111 -16.44 -13.68 22.42
N ILE A 112 -17.38 -14.29 23.14
CA ILE A 112 -17.59 -15.76 23.14
C ILE A 112 -18.07 -16.29 21.79
N TRP A 113 -18.89 -15.51 21.07
CA TRP A 113 -19.26 -15.86 19.69
C TRP A 113 -18.05 -15.82 18.76
N ALA A 114 -17.22 -14.79 18.88
CA ALA A 114 -16.04 -14.63 18.06
C ALA A 114 -15.03 -15.79 18.27
N VAL A 115 -14.82 -16.26 19.52
CA VAL A 115 -14.06 -17.50 19.80
C VAL A 115 -14.64 -18.72 19.05
N GLY A 116 -15.96 -18.82 18.94
CA GLY A 116 -16.62 -19.87 18.15
C GLY A 116 -16.38 -19.78 16.64
N ILE A 117 -16.22 -18.56 16.10
CA ILE A 117 -15.83 -18.34 14.70
C ILE A 117 -14.34 -18.63 14.49
N THR A 118 -13.48 -18.14 15.39
CA THR A 118 -12.03 -18.41 15.42
C THR A 118 -11.71 -19.92 15.48
N ALA A 119 -12.52 -20.71 16.20
CA ALA A 119 -12.40 -22.17 16.21
C ALA A 119 -12.71 -22.81 14.84
N ILE A 120 -13.64 -22.26 14.05
CA ILE A 120 -13.91 -22.71 12.68
C ILE A 120 -12.81 -22.24 11.72
N GLU A 121 -12.32 -21.01 11.89
CA GLU A 121 -11.20 -20.43 11.12
C GLU A 121 -9.94 -21.31 11.20
N LEU A 122 -9.52 -21.73 12.40
CA LEU A 122 -8.38 -22.64 12.59
C LEU A 122 -8.59 -24.04 11.99
N ALA A 123 -9.84 -24.48 11.87
CA ALA A 123 -10.24 -25.79 11.38
C ALA A 123 -10.41 -25.85 9.84
N GLU A 124 -10.71 -24.71 9.21
CA GLU A 124 -11.11 -24.59 7.80
C GLU A 124 -10.33 -23.50 7.01
N LEU A 125 -9.33 -22.87 7.63
CA LEU A 125 -8.49 -21.75 7.12
C LEU A 125 -9.24 -20.43 6.84
N GLN A 126 -10.56 -20.40 7.03
CA GLN A 126 -11.45 -19.30 6.67
C GLN A 126 -12.63 -19.23 7.64
N PRO A 127 -13.13 -18.04 8.01
CA PRO A 127 -14.36 -17.91 8.77
C PRO A 127 -15.58 -18.27 7.91
N PRO A 128 -16.74 -18.60 8.52
CA PRO A 128 -17.99 -18.79 7.79
C PRO A 128 -18.38 -17.54 6.98
N MET A 129 -18.94 -17.75 5.79
CA MET A 129 -19.42 -16.70 4.87
C MET A 129 -18.33 -15.77 4.30
N PHE A 130 -17.04 -16.14 4.35
CA PHE A 130 -15.94 -15.33 3.82
C PHE A 130 -16.07 -14.98 2.32
N ASP A 131 -16.72 -15.85 1.52
CA ASP A 131 -17.01 -15.61 0.10
C ASP A 131 -18.05 -14.50 -0.16
N LEU A 132 -18.75 -14.01 0.88
CA LEU A 132 -19.80 -13.00 0.76
C LEU A 132 -19.27 -11.62 1.12
N HIS A 133 -19.62 -10.60 0.33
CA HIS A 133 -19.29 -9.21 0.62
C HIS A 133 -19.65 -8.82 2.08
N PRO A 134 -18.79 -8.09 2.82
CA PRO A 134 -18.98 -7.72 4.23
C PRO A 134 -20.41 -7.31 4.64
N MET A 135 -21.02 -6.39 3.90
CA MET A 135 -22.39 -5.93 4.15
C MET A 135 -23.46 -7.02 3.95
N ARG A 136 -23.21 -8.00 3.07
CA ARG A 136 -24.11 -9.13 2.83
C ARG A 136 -24.04 -10.15 3.98
N ALA A 137 -22.88 -10.34 4.60
CA ALA A 137 -22.76 -11.14 5.82
C ALA A 137 -23.54 -10.48 6.98
N LEU A 138 -23.37 -9.18 7.22
CA LEU A 138 -24.14 -8.41 8.21
C LEU A 138 -25.66 -8.48 7.95
N MET A 139 -26.08 -8.30 6.69
CA MET A 139 -27.50 -8.40 6.30
C MET A 139 -28.07 -9.81 6.47
N LEU A 140 -27.25 -10.86 6.41
CA LEU A 140 -27.68 -12.23 6.71
C LEU A 140 -27.79 -12.47 8.21
N MET A 141 -26.77 -12.10 9.01
CA MET A 141 -26.77 -12.33 10.46
C MET A 141 -27.91 -11.62 11.20
N SER A 142 -28.28 -10.42 10.75
CA SER A 142 -29.39 -9.63 11.32
C SER A 142 -30.80 -10.19 11.01
N LYS A 143 -30.94 -11.25 10.19
CA LYS A 143 -32.25 -11.87 9.89
C LYS A 143 -32.74 -12.77 11.02
N SER A 144 -34.05 -12.77 11.25
CA SER A 144 -34.73 -13.68 12.18
C SER A 144 -34.40 -15.14 11.89
N SER A 145 -34.44 -15.54 10.62
CA SER A 145 -34.15 -16.89 10.12
C SER A 145 -32.68 -17.31 10.13
N PHE A 146 -31.72 -16.42 10.42
CA PHE A 146 -30.29 -16.75 10.44
C PHE A 146 -29.98 -17.90 11.40
N GLN A 147 -29.33 -18.94 10.89
CA GLN A 147 -28.85 -20.10 11.64
C GLN A 147 -27.36 -19.94 11.96
N PRO A 148 -26.91 -20.24 13.18
CA PRO A 148 -25.48 -20.24 13.51
C PRO A 148 -24.68 -21.19 12.61
N PRO A 149 -23.44 -20.80 12.21
CA PRO A 149 -22.60 -21.65 11.39
C PRO A 149 -22.11 -22.89 12.16
N LYS A 150 -21.63 -23.87 11.40
CA LYS A 150 -21.14 -25.16 11.88
C LYS A 150 -19.96 -25.57 11.00
N LEU A 151 -19.07 -26.40 11.55
CA LEU A 151 -18.02 -27.07 10.78
C LEU A 151 -18.65 -27.83 9.59
N LYS A 152 -18.05 -27.70 8.40
CA LYS A 152 -18.53 -28.28 7.13
C LYS A 152 -18.47 -29.81 7.16
N ASP A 153 -17.36 -30.34 7.68
CA ASP A 153 -17.12 -31.78 7.87
C ASP A 153 -17.63 -32.22 9.25
N LYS A 154 -18.47 -33.27 9.27
CA LYS A 154 -19.08 -33.86 10.49
C LYS A 154 -18.34 -35.12 10.99
N SER A 155 -17.38 -35.60 10.22
CA SER A 155 -16.64 -36.85 10.40
C SER A 155 -15.20 -36.61 10.85
N LYS A 156 -14.59 -35.51 10.39
CA LYS A 156 -13.22 -35.09 10.73
C LYS A 156 -13.03 -34.67 12.18
N TRP A 157 -14.10 -34.29 12.88
CA TRP A 157 -14.03 -33.69 14.22
C TRP A 157 -14.89 -34.47 15.23
N PRO A 158 -14.44 -34.65 16.48
CA PRO A 158 -15.22 -35.38 17.47
C PRO A 158 -16.39 -34.56 18.02
N ALA A 159 -17.34 -35.26 18.63
CA ALA A 159 -18.54 -34.67 19.23
C ALA A 159 -18.22 -33.56 20.27
N GLY A 160 -17.09 -33.64 20.97
CA GLY A 160 -16.62 -32.61 21.92
C GLY A 160 -16.39 -31.26 21.23
N PHE A 161 -15.64 -31.23 20.13
CA PHE A 161 -15.37 -29.99 19.38
C PHE A 161 -16.63 -29.43 18.71
N HIS A 162 -17.49 -30.30 18.15
CA HIS A 162 -18.80 -29.90 17.66
C HIS A 162 -19.71 -29.32 18.76
N SER A 163 -19.63 -29.84 20.00
CA SER A 163 -20.36 -29.30 21.15
C SER A 163 -19.82 -27.93 21.57
N PHE A 164 -18.50 -27.78 21.67
CA PHE A 164 -17.83 -26.50 21.97
C PHE A 164 -18.25 -25.39 21.00
N VAL A 165 -18.11 -25.62 19.69
CA VAL A 165 -18.52 -24.66 18.64
C VAL A 165 -20.02 -24.33 18.74
N LYS A 166 -20.88 -25.33 19.03
CA LYS A 166 -22.32 -25.14 19.22
C LYS A 166 -22.66 -24.28 20.45
N MET A 167 -21.88 -24.35 21.53
CA MET A 167 -22.07 -23.53 22.74
C MET A 167 -21.63 -22.08 22.54
N CYS A 168 -20.48 -21.86 21.90
CA CYS A 168 -19.98 -20.53 21.57
C CYS A 168 -20.94 -19.79 20.62
N LEU A 169 -21.45 -20.49 19.60
CA LEU A 169 -22.30 -19.92 18.56
C LEU A 169 -23.81 -19.91 18.89
N ILE A 170 -24.17 -19.72 20.16
CA ILE A 170 -25.58 -19.51 20.55
C ILE A 170 -26.04 -18.11 20.13
N LYS A 171 -27.03 -18.03 19.23
CA LYS A 171 -27.57 -16.78 18.65
C LYS A 171 -28.16 -15.80 19.67
N SER A 172 -28.65 -16.29 20.81
CA SER A 172 -29.23 -15.46 21.88
C SER A 172 -28.19 -15.20 22.96
N PRO A 173 -27.71 -13.96 23.18
CA PRO A 173 -26.69 -13.66 24.20
C PRO A 173 -27.08 -14.15 25.59
N ARG A 174 -28.35 -13.97 25.98
CA ARG A 174 -28.90 -14.45 27.27
C ARG A 174 -28.84 -15.97 27.50
N LYS A 175 -28.43 -16.75 26.49
CA LYS A 175 -28.26 -18.22 26.55
C LYS A 175 -26.84 -18.66 26.17
N ARG A 176 -25.92 -17.72 25.88
CA ARG A 176 -24.53 -18.00 25.54
C ARG A 176 -23.73 -18.09 26.87
N PRO A 177 -22.90 -19.13 27.09
CA PRO A 177 -22.14 -19.25 28.33
C PRO A 177 -21.07 -18.16 28.47
N THR A 178 -20.60 -17.93 29.69
CA THR A 178 -19.47 -17.04 29.99
C THR A 178 -18.13 -17.72 29.66
N ALA A 179 -17.04 -16.95 29.73
CA ALA A 179 -15.69 -17.50 29.60
C ALA A 179 -15.40 -18.59 30.66
N GLU A 180 -15.73 -18.32 31.93
CA GLU A 180 -15.63 -19.26 33.05
C GLU A 180 -16.33 -20.61 32.78
N THR A 181 -17.60 -20.59 32.37
CA THR A 181 -18.36 -21.84 32.11
C THR A 181 -17.74 -22.64 30.95
N LEU A 182 -17.22 -21.97 29.92
CA LEU A 182 -16.53 -22.64 28.81
C LEU A 182 -15.16 -23.19 29.23
N LEU A 183 -14.45 -22.53 30.15
CA LEU A 183 -13.19 -23.05 30.70
C LEU A 183 -13.38 -24.36 31.46
N GLN A 184 -14.47 -24.48 32.24
CA GLN A 184 -14.80 -25.72 32.95
C GLN A 184 -14.96 -26.90 31.95
N VAL A 185 -15.82 -26.76 30.93
CA VAL A 185 -16.01 -27.81 29.91
C VAL A 185 -14.73 -28.07 29.08
N THR A 186 -13.94 -27.04 28.81
CA THR A 186 -12.66 -27.18 28.10
C THR A 186 -11.61 -27.93 28.95
N ASN A 187 -11.66 -27.80 30.28
CA ASN A 187 -10.78 -28.54 31.19
C ASN A 187 -11.22 -30.01 31.33
N GLU A 188 -12.51 -30.32 31.32
CA GLU A 188 -13.02 -31.70 31.28
C GLU A 188 -12.54 -32.42 30.01
N LEU A 189 -12.62 -31.78 28.84
CA LEU A 189 -12.10 -32.30 27.57
C LEU A 189 -10.57 -32.55 27.62
N ASN A 190 -9.81 -31.69 28.31
CA ASN A 190 -8.36 -31.83 28.46
C ASN A 190 -7.93 -32.83 29.57
N SER A 191 -8.83 -33.23 30.46
CA SER A 191 -8.49 -34.08 31.63
C SER A 191 -7.78 -35.39 31.26
N LYS A 192 -8.12 -35.97 30.10
CA LYS A 192 -7.56 -37.21 29.55
C LYS A 192 -6.16 -37.05 28.90
N ILE A 193 -5.57 -35.85 28.88
CA ILE A 193 -4.35 -35.55 28.10
C ILE A 193 -3.09 -35.41 29.00
N LYS A 194 -3.24 -35.44 30.34
CA LYS A 194 -2.17 -35.19 31.34
C LYS A 194 -0.92 -36.07 31.29
N VAL A 195 -0.86 -37.13 30.49
CA VAL A 195 0.18 -38.19 30.56
C VAL A 195 1.36 -37.97 29.59
N TYR A 196 1.25 -37.09 28.59
CA TYR A 196 2.21 -37.01 27.46
C TYR A 196 2.87 -35.64 27.21
N ILE A 197 2.86 -34.74 28.20
CA ILE A 197 3.41 -33.37 28.07
C ILE A 197 4.30 -33.05 29.28
N SER A 198 5.51 -33.65 29.34
CA SER A 198 6.39 -33.51 30.52
C SER A 198 7.91 -33.45 30.26
N THR A 199 8.41 -33.68 29.03
CA THR A 199 9.88 -33.76 28.81
C THR A 199 10.42 -33.27 27.45
N ALA A 200 9.60 -33.01 26.43
CA ALA A 200 10.10 -32.60 25.10
C ALA A 200 9.28 -31.51 24.39
N ALA A 201 8.07 -31.18 24.86
CA ALA A 201 7.14 -30.35 24.12
C ALA A 201 7.20 -28.85 24.49
N GLU A 202 7.82 -28.49 25.62
CA GLU A 202 7.77 -27.12 26.16
C GLU A 202 8.46 -26.09 25.25
N TYR A 203 9.56 -26.47 24.58
CA TYR A 203 10.26 -25.61 23.63
C TYR A 203 9.46 -25.31 22.35
N HIS A 204 8.65 -26.23 21.85
CA HIS A 204 7.85 -26.03 20.62
C HIS A 204 6.41 -25.57 20.87
N ILE A 205 5.83 -25.85 22.04
CA ILE A 205 4.44 -25.46 22.36
C ILE A 205 4.37 -24.10 23.06
N SER A 206 5.43 -23.65 23.75
CA SER A 206 5.47 -22.31 24.37
C SER A 206 5.08 -21.19 23.38
N ILE A 207 5.60 -21.25 22.15
CA ILE A 207 5.31 -20.35 21.02
C ILE A 207 3.79 -20.18 20.77
N ILE A 208 2.98 -21.22 20.96
CA ILE A 208 1.52 -21.22 20.70
C ILE A 208 0.75 -20.51 21.84
N THR A 209 1.38 -20.28 23.00
CA THR A 209 0.75 -19.67 24.19
C THR A 209 0.62 -18.15 24.11
N PHE A 210 1.57 -17.48 23.44
CA PHE A 210 1.75 -16.02 23.46
C PHE A 210 0.92 -15.27 22.39
N LEU A 211 -0.03 -15.95 21.75
CA LEU A 211 -0.49 -15.60 20.40
C LEU A 211 -1.80 -14.79 20.33
N ILE A 212 -2.08 -13.99 21.38
CA ILE A 212 -3.38 -13.33 21.56
C ILE A 212 -3.18 -11.87 21.97
N ILE A 213 -3.64 -10.96 21.10
CA ILE A 213 -3.57 -9.48 21.17
C ILE A 213 -2.17 -8.91 20.86
N GLN A 214 -1.80 -8.81 19.58
CA GLN A 214 -0.75 -7.88 19.14
C GLN A 214 -1.17 -7.10 17.88
N MET A 215 -0.69 -5.87 17.76
CA MET A 215 -0.86 -4.97 16.61
C MET A 215 0.50 -4.50 16.10
N CYS A 216 0.60 -4.30 14.77
CA CYS A 216 1.69 -3.67 14.02
C CYS A 216 2.98 -4.50 13.76
N ASN A 217 3.26 -4.68 12.46
CA ASN A 217 4.56 -5.00 11.83
C ASN A 217 5.46 -3.73 11.76
N MET A 218 6.75 -3.70 11.40
CA MET A 218 7.82 -4.63 10.91
C MET A 218 9.19 -3.93 11.14
N CYS A 219 10.43 -4.42 10.94
CA CYS A 219 11.11 -5.71 10.64
C CYS A 219 12.52 -5.63 11.34
N LEU A 220 13.51 -6.54 11.32
CA LEU A 220 14.28 -7.25 10.28
C LEU A 220 15.11 -8.41 10.92
N TRP A 221 15.53 -9.39 10.09
CA TRP A 221 16.60 -10.43 10.14
C TRP A 221 17.71 -10.40 11.25
N PHE A 222 18.48 -11.48 11.57
CA PHE A 222 19.07 -12.56 10.73
C PHE A 222 19.48 -13.84 11.57
N VAL A 223 19.17 -15.05 11.05
CA VAL A 223 19.81 -16.41 11.14
C VAL A 223 20.52 -16.99 12.42
N SER A 224 20.19 -18.27 12.68
CA SER A 224 20.95 -19.36 13.36
C SER A 224 21.16 -19.44 14.88
N VAL A 225 21.31 -20.70 15.32
CA VAL A 225 21.52 -21.20 16.68
C VAL A 225 22.99 -21.64 16.83
N ASP A 226 23.72 -21.16 17.85
CA ASP A 226 24.15 -22.03 18.96
C ASP A 226 24.79 -21.29 20.16
N GLN A 227 24.89 -22.02 21.28
CA GLN A 227 25.43 -21.74 22.62
C GLN A 227 26.20 -20.42 22.91
N VAL A 228 25.59 -19.52 23.71
CA VAL A 228 26.29 -18.75 24.76
C VAL A 228 25.39 -18.61 26.01
N LYS A 229 25.94 -18.87 27.21
CA LYS A 229 25.28 -18.55 28.49
C LYS A 229 25.63 -17.12 28.92
N PHE A 230 24.64 -16.28 29.21
CA PHE A 230 24.86 -14.96 29.80
C PHE A 230 24.40 -14.91 31.26
N THR A 231 25.36 -14.79 32.17
CA THR A 231 25.16 -14.16 33.49
C THR A 231 25.35 -12.64 33.35
N ALA A 232 24.72 -11.86 34.22
CA ALA A 232 24.63 -10.40 34.06
C ALA A 232 26.01 -9.68 34.19
N PRO A 233 26.48 -8.95 33.17
CA PRO A 233 27.63 -8.06 33.29
C PRO A 233 27.28 -6.78 34.05
N ARG A 234 28.26 -6.21 34.76
CA ARG A 234 28.11 -4.95 35.51
C ARG A 234 28.10 -3.73 34.58
N ARG A 235 27.48 -2.63 35.02
CA ARG A 235 27.68 -1.30 34.41
C ARG A 235 29.19 -0.97 34.38
N LYS A 236 29.66 -0.47 33.24
CA LYS A 236 30.68 0.57 33.22
C LYS A 236 29.96 1.90 33.03
N GLU A 237 30.38 2.91 33.79
CA GLU A 237 30.05 4.29 33.50
C GLU A 237 31.08 4.80 32.46
N THR A 238 30.62 5.66 31.54
CA THR A 238 31.45 6.30 30.52
C THR A 238 31.22 7.79 30.59
N GLU A 239 32.30 8.56 30.71
CA GLU A 239 32.27 10.01 30.83
C GLU A 239 31.69 10.67 29.55
N PRO A 240 31.05 11.85 29.68
CA PRO A 240 30.44 12.52 28.54
C PRO A 240 31.49 13.16 27.63
N TYR A 241 31.53 12.73 26.36
CA TYR A 241 32.07 13.56 25.28
C TYR A 241 30.98 14.51 24.76
N PRO A 242 31.33 15.74 24.35
CA PRO A 242 30.40 16.69 23.75
C PRO A 242 29.99 16.28 22.31
N ASP A 243 29.20 17.14 21.68
CA ASP A 243 28.81 17.10 20.26
C ASP A 243 27.88 15.95 19.86
N LEU A 244 26.68 15.99 20.42
CA LEU A 244 25.54 15.16 20.03
C LEU A 244 24.96 15.60 18.68
N VAL A 245 25.68 15.32 17.59
CA VAL A 245 25.19 15.54 16.22
C VAL A 245 23.99 14.62 15.95
N SER A 246 22.89 15.21 15.49
CA SER A 246 21.66 14.48 15.18
C SER A 246 21.83 13.59 13.95
N PHE A 247 21.77 12.27 14.12
CA PHE A 247 21.69 11.33 13.00
C PHE A 247 20.37 11.52 12.22
N ILE A 248 20.47 12.13 11.05
CA ILE A 248 19.39 12.17 10.05
C ILE A 248 19.25 10.76 9.45
N MET A 249 18.03 10.24 9.38
CA MET A 249 17.77 9.00 8.65
C MET A 249 17.78 9.28 7.15
N GLY A 250 18.93 9.08 6.51
CA GLY A 250 19.08 9.26 5.06
C GLY A 250 18.34 8.17 4.27
N ALA A 251 17.63 8.57 3.21
CA ALA A 251 17.10 7.64 2.23
C ALA A 251 18.22 6.93 1.45
N CYS A 252 17.94 5.77 0.88
CA CYS A 252 18.92 4.99 0.13
C CYS A 252 18.35 4.36 -1.15
N PHE A 253 19.21 4.17 -2.15
CA PHE A 253 18.87 3.44 -3.38
C PHE A 253 18.85 1.93 -3.11
N THR A 254 17.67 1.39 -2.77
CA THR A 254 17.47 -0.06 -2.64
C THR A 254 17.41 -0.67 -4.04
N LYS A 255 18.40 -1.50 -4.42
CA LYS A 255 18.35 -2.24 -5.70
C LYS A 255 17.24 -3.29 -5.63
N VAL A 256 16.35 -3.30 -6.61
CA VAL A 256 15.25 -4.27 -6.75
C VAL A 256 15.38 -5.17 -7.98
N PHE A 257 16.26 -4.84 -8.94
CA PHE A 257 16.56 -5.72 -10.08
C PHE A 257 18.01 -5.55 -10.56
N ASN A 258 18.65 -6.65 -10.96
CA ASN A 258 20.03 -6.65 -11.43
C ASN A 258 20.13 -6.96 -12.94
N GLY A 259 20.81 -6.12 -13.72
CA GLY A 259 21.11 -6.40 -15.12
C GLY A 259 19.88 -6.49 -16.06
N CYS A 260 18.84 -5.69 -15.83
CA CYS A 260 17.68 -5.57 -16.71
C CYS A 260 18.10 -5.23 -18.16
N PRO A 261 17.74 -6.07 -19.16
CA PRO A 261 18.05 -5.84 -20.57
C PRO A 261 17.01 -4.96 -21.28
N LEU A 262 15.92 -4.58 -20.61
CA LEU A 262 14.82 -3.86 -21.24
C LEU A 262 15.13 -2.36 -21.37
N LYS A 263 14.83 -1.79 -22.54
CA LYS A 263 14.79 -0.34 -22.73
C LYS A 263 13.50 0.23 -22.12
N ILE A 264 13.58 0.62 -20.85
CA ILE A 264 12.44 1.14 -20.07
C ILE A 264 12.27 2.64 -20.28
N HIS A 265 11.03 3.07 -20.47
CA HIS A 265 10.63 4.47 -20.62
C HIS A 265 10.05 5.04 -19.32
N CYS A 266 9.25 4.25 -18.61
CA CYS A 266 8.50 4.66 -17.42
C CYS A 266 8.26 3.47 -16.46
N ALA A 267 7.92 3.77 -15.20
CA ALA A 267 7.59 2.79 -14.18
C ALA A 267 6.51 3.31 -13.21
N GLU A 268 5.69 2.42 -12.66
CA GLU A 268 4.64 2.70 -11.65
C GLU A 268 4.55 1.54 -10.65
N THR A 269 4.13 1.79 -9.41
CA THR A 269 3.93 0.74 -8.40
C THR A 269 2.46 0.49 -8.09
N TRP A 270 2.12 -0.79 -7.90
CA TRP A 270 0.76 -1.24 -7.61
C TRP A 270 0.73 -2.34 -6.54
N VAL A 271 -0.24 -2.25 -5.63
CA VAL A 271 -0.45 -3.26 -4.59
C VAL A 271 -1.63 -4.14 -4.99
N LEU A 272 -1.41 -5.44 -5.19
CA LEU A 272 -2.46 -6.39 -5.58
C LEU A 272 -3.48 -6.53 -4.42
N PRO A 273 -4.75 -6.11 -4.55
CA PRO A 273 -5.64 -6.00 -3.39
C PRO A 273 -6.01 -7.32 -2.71
N LYS A 274 -5.79 -8.46 -3.40
CA LYS A 274 -6.13 -9.80 -2.90
C LYS A 274 -5.09 -10.34 -1.90
N THR A 275 -3.81 -10.14 -2.18
CA THR A 275 -2.68 -10.70 -1.43
C THR A 275 -1.94 -9.64 -0.62
N ARG A 276 -1.98 -8.38 -1.06
CA ARG A 276 -1.16 -7.23 -0.62
C ARG A 276 0.29 -7.21 -1.10
N ASP A 277 0.64 -8.07 -2.05
CA ASP A 277 1.97 -8.02 -2.69
C ASP A 277 2.15 -6.71 -3.48
N GLN A 278 3.37 -6.20 -3.46
CA GLN A 278 3.77 -4.99 -4.18
C GLN A 278 4.39 -5.36 -5.53
N TYR A 279 3.82 -4.85 -6.61
CA TYR A 279 4.33 -5.05 -7.96
C TYR A 279 4.87 -3.74 -8.54
N LEU A 280 6.09 -3.82 -9.08
CA LEU A 280 6.66 -2.78 -9.93
C LEU A 280 6.26 -3.06 -11.39
N ILE A 281 5.54 -2.11 -12.01
CA ILE A 281 5.09 -2.18 -13.39
C ILE A 281 6.02 -1.33 -14.26
N LEU A 282 6.60 -1.92 -15.31
CA LEU A 282 7.61 -1.30 -16.17
C LEU A 282 7.09 -1.14 -17.61
N GLY A 283 7.10 0.09 -18.12
CA GLY A 283 6.72 0.41 -19.50
C GLY A 283 7.96 0.50 -20.38
N ALA A 284 8.13 -0.46 -21.29
CA ALA A 284 9.33 -0.63 -22.09
C ALA A 284 9.06 -0.65 -23.59
N GLU A 285 10.14 -0.60 -24.38
CA GLU A 285 10.09 -0.62 -25.84
C GLU A 285 9.36 -1.86 -26.40
N GLU A 286 9.49 -3.01 -25.73
CA GLU A 286 8.90 -4.28 -26.19
C GLU A 286 7.53 -4.63 -25.56
N GLY A 287 7.06 -3.88 -24.57
CA GLY A 287 5.92 -4.31 -23.75
C GLY A 287 5.75 -3.57 -22.43
N VAL A 288 4.70 -3.96 -21.70
CA VAL A 288 4.59 -3.70 -20.25
C VAL A 288 4.99 -4.98 -19.52
N TYR A 289 5.86 -4.85 -18.53
CA TYR A 289 6.38 -5.94 -17.70
C TYR A 289 6.04 -5.69 -16.23
N ILE A 290 6.12 -6.73 -15.40
CA ILE A 290 5.94 -6.66 -13.95
C ILE A 290 7.06 -7.42 -13.22
N LEU A 291 7.36 -6.96 -12.01
CA LEU A 291 8.28 -7.56 -11.04
C LEU A 291 7.57 -7.63 -9.69
N ASN A 292 7.66 -8.74 -8.97
CA ASN A 292 7.16 -8.84 -7.60
C ASN A 292 8.22 -8.35 -6.61
N LEU A 293 7.94 -7.28 -5.88
CA LEU A 293 8.85 -6.71 -4.88
C LEU A 293 8.87 -7.50 -3.56
N ASN A 294 7.93 -8.43 -3.37
CA ASN A 294 7.95 -9.39 -2.26
C ASN A 294 8.86 -10.61 -2.55
N GLU A 295 9.15 -10.91 -3.82
CA GLU A 295 9.83 -12.14 -4.28
C GLU A 295 11.13 -11.82 -5.03
N LEU A 296 11.90 -10.83 -4.54
CA LEU A 296 13.15 -10.32 -5.14
C LEU A 296 14.27 -11.37 -5.36
N HIS A 297 14.08 -12.61 -4.91
CA HIS A 297 15.03 -13.71 -5.07
C HIS A 297 14.85 -14.47 -6.41
N GLU A 298 13.77 -14.24 -7.16
CA GLU A 298 13.54 -14.92 -8.44
C GLU A 298 14.17 -14.19 -9.65
N ASP A 299 14.56 -12.91 -9.53
CA ASP A 299 15.20 -12.09 -10.59
C ASP A 299 14.47 -12.16 -11.98
N THR A 300 13.15 -12.39 -11.98
CA THR A 300 12.33 -12.54 -13.21
C THR A 300 11.50 -11.28 -13.53
N LEU A 301 11.43 -10.94 -14.82
CA LEU A 301 10.53 -9.89 -15.34
C LEU A 301 9.44 -10.52 -16.22
N GLU A 302 8.20 -10.51 -15.73
CA GLU A 302 7.08 -11.15 -16.41
C GLU A 302 6.38 -10.19 -17.38
N LYS A 303 6.15 -10.62 -18.62
CA LYS A 303 5.56 -9.77 -19.66
C LYS A 303 4.04 -9.73 -19.55
N LEU A 304 3.49 -8.59 -19.14
CA LEU A 304 2.05 -8.36 -18.93
C LEU A 304 1.33 -7.97 -20.22
N LEU A 305 1.94 -7.12 -21.06
CA LEU A 305 1.38 -6.67 -22.35
C LEU A 305 2.45 -6.66 -23.44
N PRO A 306 2.17 -7.10 -24.69
CA PRO A 306 3.16 -7.19 -25.77
C PRO A 306 3.29 -5.91 -26.62
N GLN A 307 2.77 -4.77 -26.16
CA GLN A 307 2.79 -3.51 -26.89
C GLN A 307 3.80 -2.55 -26.26
N ARG A 308 4.65 -1.93 -27.08
CA ARG A 308 5.51 -0.78 -26.71
C ARG A 308 4.73 0.18 -25.81
N CYS A 309 5.31 0.55 -24.67
CA CYS A 309 4.69 1.45 -23.71
C CYS A 309 5.64 2.59 -23.33
N THR A 310 5.18 3.84 -23.47
CA THR A 310 6.00 5.05 -23.24
C THR A 310 5.56 5.85 -22.01
N TRP A 311 4.38 5.59 -21.46
CA TRP A 311 3.85 6.22 -20.26
C TRP A 311 2.89 5.26 -19.54
N LEU A 312 2.92 5.24 -18.21
CA LEU A 312 2.08 4.45 -17.32
C LEU A 312 1.50 5.36 -16.23
N TYR A 313 0.32 5.03 -15.71
CA TYR A 313 -0.24 5.64 -14.51
C TYR A 313 -1.23 4.68 -13.82
N VAL A 314 -1.11 4.46 -12.50
CA VAL A 314 -1.98 3.53 -11.77
C VAL A 314 -2.93 4.25 -10.81
N MET A 315 -4.24 4.17 -11.11
CA MET A 315 -5.30 4.65 -10.23
C MET A 315 -6.17 3.49 -9.75
N ASN A 316 -6.27 3.30 -8.43
CA ASN A 316 -6.92 2.17 -7.76
C ASN A 316 -6.46 0.80 -8.30
N ASN A 317 -7.20 0.25 -9.29
CA ASN A 317 -6.94 -1.03 -9.95
C ASN A 317 -6.95 -0.92 -11.49
N VAL A 318 -6.83 0.30 -12.00
CA VAL A 318 -6.78 0.63 -13.42
C VAL A 318 -5.40 1.15 -13.73
N LEU A 319 -4.71 0.44 -14.62
CA LEU A 319 -3.52 0.95 -15.27
C LEU A 319 -3.93 1.70 -16.53
N MET A 320 -3.52 2.95 -16.63
CA MET A 320 -3.53 3.72 -17.87
C MET A 320 -2.18 3.54 -18.56
N SER A 321 -2.16 3.40 -19.89
CA SER A 321 -0.91 3.37 -20.66
C SER A 321 -0.99 4.15 -21.96
N ILE A 322 0.08 4.84 -22.36
CA ILE A 322 0.29 5.21 -23.77
C ILE A 322 1.03 4.04 -24.42
N SER A 323 0.36 3.31 -25.30
CA SER A 323 0.92 2.09 -25.88
C SER A 323 0.54 1.79 -27.33
N GLY A 324 1.31 0.88 -27.94
CA GLY A 324 1.15 0.37 -29.29
C GLY A 324 1.75 1.25 -30.40
N LYS A 325 1.82 0.71 -31.63
CA LYS A 325 2.52 1.31 -32.80
C LYS A 325 2.07 2.71 -33.24
N SER A 326 1.02 3.26 -32.64
CA SER A 326 0.43 4.56 -32.97
C SER A 326 0.05 5.36 -31.72
N SER A 327 0.72 5.07 -30.60
CA SER A 327 0.64 5.76 -29.31
C SER A 327 -0.79 6.15 -28.93
N HIS A 328 -1.60 5.17 -28.51
CA HIS A 328 -2.93 5.45 -28.00
C HIS A 328 -2.98 5.30 -26.49
N LEU A 329 -3.84 6.08 -25.84
CA LEU A 329 -4.19 5.87 -24.45
C LEU A 329 -5.10 4.63 -24.32
N TYR A 330 -4.68 3.68 -23.48
CA TYR A 330 -5.44 2.50 -23.11
C TYR A 330 -5.73 2.52 -21.60
N SER A 331 -6.84 1.88 -21.22
CA SER A 331 -7.23 1.63 -19.84
C SER A 331 -7.32 0.13 -19.61
N HIS A 332 -6.57 -0.38 -18.63
CA HIS A 332 -6.40 -1.81 -18.35
C HIS A 332 -6.83 -2.13 -16.92
N ARG A 333 -7.66 -3.16 -16.75
CA ARG A 333 -8.08 -3.64 -15.42
C ARG A 333 -7.03 -4.62 -14.88
N LEU A 334 -6.17 -4.14 -13.98
CA LEU A 334 -5.02 -4.91 -13.46
C LEU A 334 -5.44 -6.22 -12.80
N THR A 335 -6.46 -6.19 -11.95
CA THR A 335 -7.00 -7.40 -11.30
C THR A 335 -7.45 -8.46 -12.30
N ALA A 336 -8.10 -8.06 -13.40
CA ALA A 336 -8.56 -8.99 -14.44
C ALA A 336 -7.43 -9.49 -15.35
N LEU A 337 -6.39 -8.70 -15.60
CA LEU A 337 -5.17 -9.16 -16.28
C LEU A 337 -4.46 -10.25 -15.46
N PHE A 338 -4.31 -10.03 -14.14
CA PHE A 338 -3.67 -10.99 -13.24
C PHE A 338 -4.51 -12.28 -13.08
N GLU A 339 -5.84 -12.18 -13.07
CA GLU A 339 -6.72 -13.36 -13.12
C GLU A 339 -6.56 -14.16 -14.42
N GLN A 340 -6.50 -13.50 -15.58
CA GLN A 340 -6.27 -14.17 -16.87
C GLN A 340 -4.90 -14.87 -16.93
N ARG A 341 -3.85 -14.23 -16.39
CA ARG A 341 -2.50 -14.84 -16.24
C ARG A 341 -2.57 -16.15 -15.43
N GLY A 342 -3.21 -16.14 -14.26
CA GLY A 342 -3.30 -17.32 -13.39
C GLY A 342 -3.98 -18.52 -14.04
N HIS A 343 -4.91 -18.29 -14.96
CA HIS A 343 -5.53 -19.34 -15.77
C HIS A 343 -4.65 -19.84 -16.94
N LEU A 344 -3.71 -19.03 -17.44
CA LEU A 344 -2.77 -19.42 -18.49
C LEU A 344 -1.59 -20.23 -17.94
N GLN A 345 -0.97 -19.77 -16.85
CA GLN A 345 0.14 -20.50 -16.20
C GLN A 345 -0.32 -21.90 -15.73
N ARG A 346 -1.53 -22.04 -15.18
CA ARG A 346 -2.13 -23.35 -14.84
C ARG A 346 -2.36 -24.30 -16.01
N LYS A 347 -2.32 -23.86 -17.27
CA LYS A 347 -2.51 -24.73 -18.45
C LYS A 347 -1.22 -25.27 -19.06
N GLN A 348 -0.04 -24.76 -18.69
CA GLN A 348 1.23 -25.22 -19.28
C GLN A 348 1.67 -26.61 -18.77
N GLY A 349 1.04 -27.14 -17.73
CA GLY A 349 1.31 -28.49 -17.20
C GLY A 349 0.74 -29.66 -18.00
N HIS A 350 0.02 -29.45 -19.11
CA HIS A 350 -0.47 -30.55 -19.94
C HIS A 350 -0.64 -30.16 -21.42
N MET A 351 -0.23 -31.04 -22.33
CA MET A 351 -0.34 -30.85 -23.78
C MET A 351 -1.77 -30.53 -24.22
N SER A 352 -1.97 -29.37 -24.85
CA SER A 352 -3.22 -29.03 -25.55
C SER A 352 -2.93 -28.17 -26.79
N LEU A 353 -3.41 -28.62 -27.96
CA LEU A 353 -3.21 -27.92 -29.23
C LEU A 353 -4.06 -26.63 -29.31
N GLY A 354 -3.56 -25.65 -30.08
CA GLY A 354 -4.06 -24.28 -30.05
C GLY A 354 -5.46 -24.09 -30.67
N THR A 355 -6.39 -23.54 -29.88
CA THR A 355 -7.76 -23.16 -30.29
C THR A 355 -8.14 -21.71 -29.93
N ASN A 356 -7.16 -20.84 -29.63
CA ASN A 356 -7.40 -19.49 -29.12
C ASN A 356 -7.37 -18.33 -30.16
N ARG A 357 -7.19 -18.59 -31.47
CA ARG A 357 -7.18 -17.51 -32.50
C ARG A 357 -8.56 -16.97 -32.89
N PHE A 358 -9.66 -17.55 -32.39
CA PHE A 358 -11.03 -17.17 -32.77
C PHE A 358 -11.86 -16.53 -31.64
N THR A 359 -11.52 -16.77 -30.38
CA THR A 359 -12.34 -16.37 -29.22
C THR A 359 -12.22 -14.89 -28.82
N GLU A 360 -11.10 -14.23 -29.14
CA GLU A 360 -10.89 -12.79 -28.83
C GLU A 360 -11.93 -11.86 -29.48
N ARG A 361 -12.53 -12.26 -30.60
CA ARG A 361 -13.46 -11.41 -31.37
C ARG A 361 -14.86 -11.31 -30.78
N ILE A 362 -15.22 -12.14 -29.79
CA ILE A 362 -16.58 -12.18 -29.20
C ILE A 362 -16.54 -11.98 -27.66
N ILE A 363 -15.65 -11.11 -27.18
CA ILE A 363 -15.80 -10.50 -25.86
C ILE A 363 -16.64 -9.23 -26.02
N HIS A 364 -17.85 -9.23 -25.45
CA HIS A 364 -18.74 -8.07 -25.50
C HIS A 364 -18.05 -6.85 -24.87
N ARG A 365 -18.02 -5.68 -25.53
CA ARG A 365 -17.20 -4.49 -25.15
C ARG A 365 -17.34 -4.03 -23.68
N LYS A 366 -18.42 -4.42 -22.97
CA LYS A 366 -18.64 -4.15 -21.54
C LYS A 366 -17.70 -4.93 -20.59
N PHE A 367 -17.06 -6.00 -21.07
CA PHE A 367 -16.17 -6.88 -20.29
C PHE A 367 -14.72 -6.93 -20.82
N ALA A 368 -14.33 -6.02 -21.71
CA ALA A 368 -12.97 -5.94 -22.21
C ALA A 368 -11.99 -5.58 -21.07
N VAL A 369 -10.97 -6.42 -20.87
CA VAL A 369 -9.94 -6.24 -19.82
C VAL A 369 -9.00 -5.08 -20.13
N SER A 370 -8.73 -4.86 -21.43
CA SER A 370 -8.04 -3.68 -21.96
C SER A 370 -8.98 -2.93 -22.90
N VAL A 371 -9.18 -1.63 -22.66
CA VAL A 371 -10.04 -0.75 -23.44
C VAL A 371 -9.19 0.35 -24.08
N LYS A 372 -9.25 0.45 -25.41
CA LYS A 372 -8.69 1.58 -26.15
C LYS A 372 -9.58 2.81 -25.97
N ILE A 373 -9.00 3.95 -25.63
CA ILE A 373 -9.74 5.22 -25.58
C ILE A 373 -9.87 5.80 -27.00
N ALA A 374 -11.02 6.42 -27.28
CA ALA A 374 -11.30 7.07 -28.56
C ALA A 374 -10.50 8.37 -28.69
N ASP A 375 -10.18 8.75 -29.92
CA ASP A 375 -9.61 10.06 -30.31
C ASP A 375 -8.22 10.41 -29.73
N THR A 376 -7.70 9.62 -28.79
CA THR A 376 -6.32 9.68 -28.26
C THR A 376 -5.27 9.09 -29.21
N LYS A 377 -5.36 9.33 -30.53
CA LYS A 377 -4.40 8.80 -31.52
C LYS A 377 -3.13 9.65 -31.55
N GLY A 378 -1.95 9.03 -31.47
CA GLY A 378 -0.68 9.75 -31.49
C GLY A 378 -0.41 10.55 -30.22
N SER A 379 -0.91 10.07 -29.08
CA SER A 379 -0.69 10.68 -27.76
C SER A 379 0.80 10.81 -27.47
N ARG A 380 1.28 12.05 -27.25
CA ARG A 380 2.70 12.40 -27.08
C ARG A 380 3.15 12.41 -25.63
N LYS A 381 2.36 13.04 -24.77
CA LYS A 381 2.51 13.12 -23.30
C LYS A 381 1.15 12.97 -22.63
N CYS A 382 1.16 12.58 -21.36
CA CYS A 382 0.00 12.65 -20.46
C CYS A 382 0.45 13.18 -19.11
N SER A 383 -0.40 13.98 -18.46
CA SER A 383 -0.25 14.43 -17.07
C SER A 383 -1.57 14.22 -16.34
N VAL A 384 -1.50 14.03 -15.02
CA VAL A 384 -2.63 13.74 -14.13
C VAL A 384 -2.56 14.65 -12.92
N ALA A 385 -3.62 15.42 -12.67
CA ALA A 385 -3.76 16.24 -11.48
C ALA A 385 -5.01 15.85 -10.68
N ARG A 386 -4.90 15.91 -9.36
CA ARG A 386 -6.02 15.79 -8.41
C ARG A 386 -6.41 17.18 -7.96
N ASN A 387 -7.66 17.58 -8.16
CA ASN A 387 -8.17 18.86 -7.69
C ASN A 387 -8.25 18.85 -6.14
N PRO A 388 -7.51 19.70 -5.42
CA PRO A 388 -7.45 19.67 -3.95
C PRO A 388 -8.67 20.30 -3.26
N TYR A 389 -9.64 20.80 -4.04
CA TYR A 389 -10.89 21.41 -3.59
C TYR A 389 -12.10 20.47 -3.80
N THR A 390 -12.14 19.75 -4.92
CA THR A 390 -13.27 18.87 -5.31
C THR A 390 -12.95 17.37 -5.25
N ASP A 391 -11.71 17.01 -4.89
CA ASP A 391 -11.13 15.65 -4.90
C ASP A 391 -11.15 14.94 -6.27
N SER A 392 -11.48 15.66 -7.34
CA SER A 392 -11.62 15.11 -8.69
C SER A 392 -10.28 14.96 -9.40
N THR A 393 -9.98 13.76 -9.90
CA THR A 393 -8.75 13.48 -10.67
C THR A 393 -8.98 13.64 -12.16
N PHE A 394 -8.17 14.49 -12.80
CA PHE A 394 -8.19 14.77 -14.23
C PHE A 394 -6.92 14.21 -14.90
N LEU A 395 -7.07 13.59 -16.07
CA LEU A 395 -5.97 13.15 -16.93
C LEU A 395 -6.07 13.90 -18.26
N CYS A 396 -5.01 14.59 -18.67
CA CYS A 396 -4.93 15.26 -19.96
C CYS A 396 -3.90 14.57 -20.86
N ALA A 397 -4.23 14.40 -22.14
CA ALA A 397 -3.37 13.79 -23.15
C ALA A 397 -3.11 14.76 -24.31
N ALA A 398 -1.84 15.00 -24.62
CA ALA A 398 -1.40 15.76 -25.79
C ALA A 398 -1.53 14.90 -27.05
N VAL A 399 -2.38 15.29 -28.00
CA VAL A 399 -2.61 14.59 -29.27
C VAL A 399 -2.34 15.54 -30.46
N PRO A 400 -2.13 15.04 -31.69
CA PRO A 400 -1.88 15.89 -32.85
C PRO A 400 -3.06 16.81 -33.24
N SER A 401 -4.25 16.56 -32.69
CA SER A 401 -5.45 17.40 -32.84
C SER A 401 -5.68 18.37 -31.67
N GLY A 402 -4.77 18.45 -30.69
CA GLY A 402 -4.90 19.28 -29.49
C GLY A 402 -4.86 18.47 -28.20
N LEU A 403 -5.83 18.68 -27.31
CA LEU A 403 -5.86 18.07 -25.98
C LEU A 403 -7.11 17.20 -25.80
N VAL A 404 -6.93 16.02 -25.19
CA VAL A 404 -8.04 15.19 -24.68
C VAL A 404 -8.02 15.25 -23.15
N LEU A 405 -9.03 15.87 -22.56
CA LEU A 405 -9.24 15.93 -21.12
C LEU A 405 -10.23 14.85 -20.68
N LEU A 406 -9.81 14.06 -19.69
CA LEU A 406 -10.57 12.96 -19.10
C LEU A 406 -10.73 13.17 -17.59
N LEU A 407 -11.90 12.83 -17.06
CA LEU A 407 -12.23 12.91 -15.63
C LEU A 407 -12.36 11.49 -15.05
N TRP A 408 -11.76 11.22 -13.91
CA TRP A 408 -11.96 9.96 -13.19
C TRP A 408 -13.38 9.85 -12.63
N TYR A 409 -14.08 8.76 -12.93
CA TYR A 409 -15.42 8.49 -12.41
C TYR A 409 -15.43 7.25 -11.51
N GLU A 410 -15.22 7.50 -10.22
CA GLU A 410 -15.10 6.48 -9.15
C GLU A 410 -16.19 5.39 -9.20
N PRO A 411 -17.50 5.66 -9.42
CA PRO A 411 -18.53 4.62 -9.46
C PRO A 411 -18.39 3.59 -10.60
N LEU A 412 -17.60 3.87 -11.64
CA LEU A 412 -17.31 2.93 -12.73
C LEU A 412 -15.83 2.49 -12.79
N GLN A 413 -14.99 3.00 -11.87
CA GLN A 413 -13.53 2.77 -11.83
C GLN A 413 -12.90 2.94 -13.23
N LYS A 414 -13.02 4.14 -13.81
CA LYS A 414 -12.43 4.48 -15.11
C LYS A 414 -12.39 5.99 -15.34
N PHE A 415 -11.49 6.40 -16.23
CA PHE A 415 -11.53 7.73 -16.85
C PHE A 415 -12.67 7.83 -17.88
N MET A 416 -13.43 8.92 -17.82
CA MET A 416 -14.50 9.32 -18.73
C MET A 416 -14.02 10.49 -19.58
N HIS A 417 -14.29 10.48 -20.90
CA HIS A 417 -13.94 11.61 -21.77
C HIS A 417 -14.79 12.82 -21.38
N LEU A 418 -14.13 13.92 -20.99
CA LEU A 418 -14.79 15.14 -20.56
C LEU A 418 -14.85 16.17 -21.70
N LYS A 419 -13.70 16.47 -22.34
CA LYS A 419 -13.61 17.50 -23.38
C LYS A 419 -12.44 17.22 -24.33
N HIS A 420 -12.66 17.41 -25.63
CA HIS A 420 -11.59 17.62 -26.61
C HIS A 420 -11.41 19.13 -26.80
N ILE A 421 -10.17 19.60 -26.84
CA ILE A 421 -9.82 21.01 -26.98
C ILE A 421 -8.83 21.12 -28.16
N ALA A 422 -9.33 21.58 -29.30
CA ALA A 422 -8.54 21.73 -30.51
C ALA A 422 -7.63 22.97 -30.43
N VAL A 423 -6.33 22.74 -30.18
CA VAL A 423 -5.30 23.77 -29.99
C VAL A 423 -3.99 23.30 -30.63
N PRO A 424 -3.22 24.16 -31.32
CA PRO A 424 -1.87 23.82 -31.73
C PRO A 424 -0.95 23.74 -30.51
N LEU A 425 -0.33 22.57 -30.31
CA LEU A 425 0.65 22.35 -29.23
C LEU A 425 2.08 22.52 -29.76
N PRO A 426 3.02 23.06 -28.95
CA PRO A 426 4.41 23.23 -29.38
C PRO A 426 5.09 21.88 -29.67
N ASP A 427 6.16 21.91 -30.47
CA ASP A 427 7.02 20.77 -30.71
C ASP A 427 8.50 21.19 -30.62
N PRO A 428 9.25 20.76 -29.59
CA PRO A 428 8.86 19.86 -28.49
C PRO A 428 7.88 20.49 -27.48
N LEU A 429 7.20 19.64 -26.69
CA LEU A 429 6.58 20.04 -25.41
C LEU A 429 7.54 19.74 -24.25
N PRO A 430 8.36 20.70 -23.76
CA PRO A 430 9.19 20.49 -22.58
C PRO A 430 8.33 20.29 -21.33
N ILE A 431 7.44 21.24 -21.03
CA ILE A 431 6.48 21.19 -19.93
C ILE A 431 5.12 20.75 -20.46
N PHE A 432 4.37 19.99 -19.67
CA PHE A 432 3.00 19.56 -19.98
C PHE A 432 2.28 19.20 -18.69
N GLU A 433 1.99 20.19 -17.83
CA GLU A 433 1.52 19.92 -16.46
C GLU A 433 0.21 20.62 -16.13
N LEU A 434 -0.66 19.90 -15.42
CA LEU A 434 -2.00 20.36 -15.06
C LEU A 434 -1.97 21.10 -13.72
N LEU A 435 -2.34 22.38 -13.76
CA LEU A 435 -2.46 23.25 -12.59
C LEU A 435 -3.94 23.42 -12.22
N VAL A 436 -4.26 23.44 -10.92
CA VAL A 436 -5.63 23.56 -10.42
C VAL A 436 -5.79 24.81 -9.55
N LEU A 437 -6.63 25.73 -10.02
CA LEU A 437 -7.08 26.91 -9.28
C LEU A 437 -8.35 26.60 -8.48
N MET A 438 -8.61 27.41 -7.44
CA MET A 438 -9.85 27.31 -6.64
C MET A 438 -11.08 27.85 -7.39
N THR A 439 -10.88 28.73 -8.36
CA THR A 439 -11.92 29.41 -9.15
C THR A 439 -12.46 28.60 -10.33
N ASP A 440 -11.70 27.60 -10.79
CA ASP A 440 -11.90 26.99 -12.10
C ASP A 440 -12.42 25.54 -11.95
N GLU A 441 -13.52 25.22 -12.63
CA GLU A 441 -14.10 23.86 -12.62
C GLU A 441 -13.19 22.81 -13.31
N LEU A 442 -12.22 23.27 -14.11
CA LEU A 442 -11.32 22.45 -14.92
C LEU A 442 -9.86 22.86 -14.65
N PRO A 443 -8.90 21.91 -14.71
CA PRO A 443 -7.48 22.25 -14.62
C PRO A 443 -7.03 23.06 -15.84
N GLN A 444 -6.12 24.00 -15.60
CA GLN A 444 -5.39 24.70 -16.65
C GLN A 444 -4.14 23.89 -17.03
N LEU A 445 -3.68 24.00 -18.28
CA LEU A 445 -2.46 23.32 -18.74
C LEU A 445 -1.33 24.35 -18.88
N CYS A 446 -0.26 24.14 -18.12
CA CYS A 446 1.01 24.83 -18.27
C CYS A 446 1.86 24.14 -19.35
N VAL A 447 2.36 24.91 -20.33
CA VAL A 447 3.28 24.42 -21.38
C VAL A 447 4.63 25.15 -21.42
N GLY A 448 4.81 26.18 -20.58
CA GLY A 448 6.01 27.04 -20.53
C GLY A 448 5.97 28.02 -19.35
N VAL A 449 7.06 28.77 -19.16
CA VAL A 449 7.18 29.85 -18.16
C VAL A 449 7.96 31.01 -18.78
N GLN A 450 7.49 32.24 -18.57
CA GLN A 450 8.12 33.49 -18.98
C GLN A 450 8.54 34.31 -17.74
N GLU A 451 9.57 35.16 -17.85
CA GLU A 451 9.87 36.16 -16.82
C GLU A 451 9.17 37.47 -17.20
N SER A 452 8.57 38.16 -16.22
CA SER A 452 7.85 39.41 -16.43
C SER A 452 8.33 40.47 -15.44
N LEU A 453 8.66 41.65 -15.99
CA LEU A 453 9.11 42.81 -15.22
C LEU A 453 7.91 43.74 -14.99
N GLN A 454 7.40 43.76 -13.76
CA GLN A 454 6.41 44.77 -13.35
C GLN A 454 7.08 46.12 -13.06
N GLN A 455 6.26 47.18 -13.04
CA GLN A 455 6.67 48.58 -12.85
C GLN A 455 7.29 48.92 -11.47
N GLN A 456 7.56 47.92 -10.62
CA GLN A 456 8.15 48.08 -9.28
C GLN A 456 9.41 47.21 -9.05
N ASN A 457 10.13 46.82 -10.12
CA ASN A 457 11.38 46.04 -10.09
C ASN A 457 11.32 44.62 -9.50
N GLU A 458 10.22 44.17 -8.90
CA GLU A 458 10.05 42.77 -8.51
C GLU A 458 9.93 41.88 -9.77
N ARG A 459 10.70 40.78 -9.78
CA ARG A 459 10.66 39.77 -10.86
C ARG A 459 9.47 38.84 -10.62
N GLN A 460 8.50 38.84 -11.52
CA GLN A 460 7.37 37.94 -11.49
C GLN A 460 7.54 36.86 -12.57
N LEU A 461 7.17 35.62 -12.25
CA LEU A 461 7.06 34.57 -13.25
C LEU A 461 5.65 34.56 -13.84
N LYS A 462 5.53 34.27 -15.14
CA LYS A 462 4.26 34.16 -15.84
C LYS A 462 4.16 32.75 -16.40
N PHE A 463 3.12 32.01 -16.03
CA PHE A 463 2.86 30.68 -16.60
C PHE A 463 2.31 30.82 -18.02
N ASP A 464 2.88 30.06 -18.96
CA ASP A 464 2.31 29.92 -20.30
C ASP A 464 1.15 28.91 -20.25
N ILE A 465 0.06 29.40 -19.65
CA ILE A 465 -1.28 28.88 -19.81
C ILE A 465 -1.73 29.28 -21.22
N ILE A 466 -2.40 28.37 -21.94
CA ILE A 466 -2.64 28.48 -23.38
C ILE A 466 -3.51 29.68 -23.76
N ASN A 467 -2.84 30.78 -24.09
CA ASN A 467 -3.26 31.85 -25.00
C ASN A 467 -1.98 32.54 -25.51
N LEU A 468 -1.70 32.44 -26.81
CA LEU A 468 -0.39 32.73 -27.40
C LEU A 468 -0.19 34.23 -27.68
N ASN A 469 0.97 34.78 -27.31
CA ASN A 469 1.71 35.85 -28.00
C ASN A 469 3.10 36.03 -27.35
N ASP A 470 4.07 36.57 -28.11
CA ASP A 470 5.50 36.46 -27.83
C ASP A 470 6.05 37.37 -26.70
N SER A 471 6.85 36.77 -25.82
CA SER A 471 7.90 37.41 -25.00
C SER A 471 8.91 36.34 -24.53
N GLU A 472 10.09 36.73 -24.05
CA GLU A 472 11.21 35.79 -23.79
C GLU A 472 10.86 34.68 -22.77
N THR A 473 10.92 33.42 -23.22
CA THR A 473 10.60 32.23 -22.43
C THR A 473 11.79 31.75 -21.61
N ILE A 474 11.59 31.48 -20.33
CA ILE A 474 12.57 30.80 -19.48
C ILE A 474 12.62 29.31 -19.86
N ARG A 475 13.83 28.76 -19.99
CA ARG A 475 14.04 27.31 -20.16
C ARG A 475 13.85 26.57 -18.82
N ALA A 476 12.63 26.53 -18.32
CA ALA A 476 12.23 25.68 -17.20
C ALA A 476 12.16 24.20 -17.62
N VAL A 477 12.66 23.32 -16.74
CA VAL A 477 12.76 21.87 -16.93
C VAL A 477 11.44 21.18 -16.55
N GLN A 478 10.85 21.59 -15.43
CA GLN A 478 9.65 20.99 -14.85
C GLN A 478 8.89 22.04 -14.02
N VAL A 479 7.56 21.92 -13.95
CA VAL A 479 6.69 22.75 -13.10
C VAL A 479 5.79 21.81 -12.29
N THR A 480 5.80 21.93 -10.96
CA THR A 480 5.02 21.08 -10.06
C THR A 480 4.21 21.95 -9.11
N GLN A 481 2.89 21.80 -9.08
CA GLN A 481 2.05 22.37 -8.01
C GLN A 481 2.25 21.54 -6.74
N LEU A 482 2.73 22.15 -5.66
CA LEU A 482 2.99 21.49 -4.37
C LEU A 482 1.71 21.40 -3.54
N ASP A 483 0.99 22.52 -3.45
CA ASP A 483 -0.21 22.65 -2.63
C ASP A 483 -1.30 23.49 -3.32
N ARG A 484 -2.14 24.20 -2.57
CA ARG A 484 -3.22 25.03 -3.10
C ARG A 484 -2.73 26.29 -3.81
N ASP A 485 -1.66 26.87 -3.27
CA ASP A 485 -1.17 28.19 -3.61
C ASP A 485 0.29 28.14 -4.10
N THR A 486 1.10 27.17 -3.67
CA THR A 486 2.53 27.02 -4.04
C THR A 486 2.75 26.22 -5.32
N VAL A 487 3.60 26.76 -6.21
CA VAL A 487 4.12 26.12 -7.43
C VAL A 487 5.65 26.19 -7.43
N LEU A 488 6.28 25.05 -7.72
CA LEU A 488 7.72 24.87 -7.83
C LEU A 488 8.13 24.82 -9.30
N ILE A 489 9.07 25.67 -9.70
CA ILE A 489 9.54 25.77 -11.09
C ILE A 489 11.03 25.41 -11.11
N ALA A 490 11.34 24.22 -11.61
CA ALA A 490 12.72 23.78 -11.81
C ALA A 490 13.30 24.44 -13.06
N LEU A 491 14.37 25.19 -12.86
CA LEU A 491 15.25 25.73 -13.91
C LEU A 491 16.45 24.78 -14.11
N GLU A 492 17.43 25.17 -14.92
CA GLU A 492 18.61 24.33 -15.17
C GLU A 492 19.37 24.00 -13.87
N LYS A 493 19.52 24.96 -12.95
CA LYS A 493 20.31 24.82 -11.70
C LYS A 493 19.66 25.40 -10.44
N SER A 494 18.39 25.78 -10.51
CA SER A 494 17.66 26.29 -9.34
C SER A 494 16.20 25.88 -9.39
N VAL A 495 15.51 25.94 -8.25
CA VAL A 495 14.06 25.80 -8.16
C VAL A 495 13.50 27.08 -7.58
N LYS A 496 12.72 27.83 -8.36
CA LYS A 496 12.00 29.02 -7.88
C LYS A 496 10.68 28.60 -7.24
N ILE A 497 10.36 29.16 -6.08
CA ILE A 497 9.14 28.86 -5.32
C ILE A 497 8.21 30.07 -5.37
N VAL A 498 7.13 29.93 -6.12
CA VAL A 498 6.18 31.01 -6.41
C VAL A 498 4.75 30.59 -6.15
N ASN A 499 3.84 31.55 -6.04
CA ASN A 499 2.42 31.26 -5.95
C ASN A 499 1.79 30.97 -7.33
N MET A 500 0.48 30.69 -7.35
CA MET A 500 -0.31 30.51 -8.59
C MET A 500 -0.34 31.74 -9.52
N GLN A 501 0.10 32.92 -9.06
CA GLN A 501 0.30 34.13 -9.86
C GLN A 501 1.78 34.39 -10.20
N GLY A 502 2.69 33.46 -9.86
CA GLY A 502 4.12 33.54 -10.15
C GLY A 502 4.89 34.58 -9.34
N VAL A 503 4.33 35.06 -8.23
CA VAL A 503 5.02 35.91 -7.23
C VAL A 503 5.72 35.00 -6.20
N PRO A 504 6.97 35.26 -5.78
CA PRO A 504 7.65 34.46 -4.77
C PRO A 504 6.87 34.31 -3.46
N SER A 505 6.98 33.13 -2.83
CA SER A 505 6.43 32.91 -1.48
C SER A 505 7.19 33.74 -0.43
N LYS A 506 6.51 34.06 0.68
CA LYS A 506 7.09 34.75 1.85
C LYS A 506 7.34 33.84 3.05
N GLU A 507 6.85 32.60 3.00
CA GLU A 507 6.94 31.60 4.09
C GLU A 507 7.89 30.43 3.73
N LEU A 508 8.25 30.31 2.46
CA LEU A 508 9.20 29.35 1.89
C LEU A 508 10.40 30.09 1.31
N ALA A 509 11.51 29.40 1.10
CA ALA A 509 12.66 29.95 0.38
C ALA A 509 12.27 30.37 -1.04
N SER A 510 12.57 31.60 -1.46
CA SER A 510 12.15 32.10 -2.79
C SER A 510 12.80 31.36 -3.97
N GLU A 511 14.05 30.89 -3.77
CA GLU A 511 14.82 30.14 -4.75
C GLU A 511 15.77 29.17 -4.03
N LEU A 512 15.86 27.94 -4.53
CA LEU A 512 16.75 26.88 -4.04
C LEU A 512 17.83 26.62 -5.11
N GLU A 513 19.11 26.82 -4.78
CA GLU A 513 20.22 26.66 -5.73
C GLU A 513 20.87 25.26 -5.68
N PHE A 514 21.29 24.77 -6.84
CA PHE A 514 21.96 23.49 -7.01
C PHE A 514 23.26 23.65 -7.83
N ASP A 515 24.32 22.99 -7.41
CA ASP A 515 25.64 23.04 -8.05
C ASP A 515 25.70 22.28 -9.40
N PHE A 516 24.69 21.47 -9.70
CA PHE A 516 24.56 20.58 -10.86
C PHE A 516 23.28 20.88 -11.68
N PRO A 517 23.22 20.43 -12.95
CA PRO A 517 21.99 20.53 -13.75
C PRO A 517 20.91 19.57 -13.26
N ILE A 518 19.68 20.07 -13.05
CA ILE A 518 18.52 19.29 -12.60
C ILE A 518 17.89 18.54 -13.79
N GLU A 519 17.74 17.22 -13.68
CA GLU A 519 17.07 16.38 -14.69
C GLU A 519 15.63 16.04 -14.33
N THR A 520 15.28 15.97 -13.03
CA THR A 520 13.92 15.73 -12.53
C THR A 520 13.80 16.26 -11.11
N LEU A 521 12.68 16.91 -10.79
CA LEU A 521 12.37 17.36 -9.43
C LEU A 521 11.25 16.48 -8.83
N VAL A 522 11.46 15.94 -7.63
CA VAL A 522 10.41 15.27 -6.85
C VAL A 522 10.14 16.07 -5.59
N CYS A 523 8.87 16.22 -5.24
CA CYS A 523 8.42 17.10 -4.15
C CYS A 523 7.88 16.24 -3.00
N LEU A 524 8.35 16.50 -1.79
CA LEU A 524 7.92 15.87 -0.52
C LEU A 524 7.18 16.93 0.32
N GLU A 525 6.70 16.57 1.52
CA GLU A 525 5.88 17.48 2.35
C GLU A 525 6.67 18.72 2.82
N GLU A 526 7.90 18.57 3.31
CA GLU A 526 8.75 19.69 3.80
C GLU A 526 10.05 19.89 2.98
N SER A 527 10.26 19.15 1.89
CA SER A 527 11.51 19.18 1.11
C SER A 527 11.35 18.80 -0.37
N VAL A 528 12.34 19.13 -1.18
CA VAL A 528 12.43 18.72 -2.60
C VAL A 528 13.68 17.88 -2.84
N LEU A 529 13.56 16.87 -3.70
CA LEU A 529 14.67 16.05 -4.19
C LEU A 529 14.95 16.42 -5.65
N ALA A 530 16.06 17.09 -5.91
CA ALA A 530 16.56 17.33 -7.25
C ALA A 530 17.43 16.15 -7.69
N PHE A 531 17.00 15.44 -8.73
CA PHE A 531 17.75 14.36 -9.36
C PHE A 531 18.61 14.91 -10.50
N TRP A 532 19.81 14.35 -10.63
CA TRP A 532 20.76 14.65 -11.69
C TRP A 532 21.46 13.38 -12.15
N LYS A 533 22.18 13.47 -13.27
CA LYS A 533 22.85 12.34 -13.93
C LYS A 533 23.55 11.34 -13.01
N HIS A 534 24.17 11.79 -11.91
CA HIS A 534 24.97 10.93 -11.02
C HIS A 534 24.40 10.80 -9.59
N GLY A 535 23.15 11.20 -9.35
CA GLY A 535 22.52 11.03 -8.03
C GLY A 535 21.36 11.99 -7.73
N LEU A 536 21.27 12.42 -6.46
CA LEU A 536 20.27 13.38 -5.98
C LEU A 536 20.79 14.28 -4.87
N LYS A 537 20.12 15.42 -4.67
CA LYS A 537 20.27 16.30 -3.51
C LYS A 537 18.89 16.73 -3.02
N GLY A 538 18.65 16.56 -1.74
CA GLY A 538 17.44 16.98 -1.03
C GLY A 538 17.68 18.29 -0.30
N LEU A 539 16.79 19.26 -0.49
CA LEU A 539 16.79 20.55 0.23
C LEU A 539 15.44 20.77 0.93
N ASN A 540 15.46 21.26 2.16
CA ASN A 540 14.25 21.67 2.88
C ASN A 540 13.67 22.98 2.31
N LEU A 541 12.34 23.06 2.22
CA LEU A 541 11.61 24.17 1.58
C LEU A 541 11.63 25.49 2.37
N HIS A 542 11.89 25.46 3.68
CA HIS A 542 11.87 26.63 4.56
C HIS A 542 13.25 27.21 4.84
N ASN A 543 14.26 26.37 5.09
CA ASN A 543 15.59 26.81 5.55
C ASN A 543 16.75 26.50 4.59
N CYS A 544 16.46 25.93 3.42
CA CYS A 544 17.44 25.52 2.40
C CYS A 544 18.49 24.49 2.87
N GLU A 545 18.33 23.86 4.05
CA GLU A 545 19.31 22.88 4.54
C GLU A 545 19.27 21.59 3.71
N ILE A 546 20.44 20.97 3.54
CA ILE A 546 20.59 19.70 2.83
C ILE A 546 19.99 18.59 3.69
N THR A 547 18.82 18.07 3.30
CA THR A 547 18.17 16.97 4.01
C THR A 547 18.84 15.64 3.70
N GLN A 548 19.26 15.44 2.45
CA GLN A 548 19.82 14.20 1.91
C GLN A 548 20.77 14.52 0.74
N GLU A 549 21.85 13.76 0.55
CA GLU A 549 22.63 13.80 -0.70
C GLU A 549 23.14 12.39 -1.03
N ILE A 550 23.03 12.00 -2.30
CA ILE A 550 23.60 10.75 -2.82
C ILE A 550 24.29 11.07 -4.13
N THR A 551 25.59 10.80 -4.23
CA THR A 551 26.39 11.02 -5.45
C THR A 551 27.24 9.78 -5.74
N ASP A 552 27.01 9.13 -6.89
CA ASP A 552 27.83 8.03 -7.41
C ASP A 552 28.16 8.28 -8.89
N LYS A 553 29.38 8.76 -9.15
CA LYS A 553 29.86 9.08 -10.50
C LYS A 553 30.18 7.83 -11.34
N SER A 554 30.28 6.64 -10.74
CA SER A 554 30.47 5.37 -11.47
C SER A 554 29.21 4.92 -12.23
N ARG A 555 28.05 5.52 -11.91
CA ARG A 555 26.76 5.22 -12.50
C ARG A 555 26.10 6.48 -13.04
N GLN A 556 25.29 6.30 -14.08
CA GLN A 556 24.32 7.29 -14.54
C GLN A 556 22.94 6.83 -14.06
N PHE A 557 22.20 7.70 -13.39
CA PHE A 557 20.86 7.43 -12.87
C PHE A 557 19.82 8.16 -13.71
N LYS A 558 18.66 7.53 -13.90
CA LYS A 558 17.51 8.09 -14.62
C LYS A 558 16.23 7.77 -13.85
N VAL A 559 15.42 8.78 -13.56
CA VAL A 559 14.09 8.58 -12.97
C VAL A 559 13.14 7.93 -13.98
N LEU A 560 12.39 6.93 -13.53
CA LEU A 560 11.38 6.21 -14.33
C LEU A 560 9.95 6.45 -13.85
N GLY A 561 9.75 6.76 -12.57
CA GLY A 561 8.45 6.98 -11.94
C GLY A 561 8.60 7.71 -10.61
N THR A 562 7.59 8.51 -10.24
CA THR A 562 7.64 9.45 -9.10
C THR A 562 6.33 9.56 -8.31
N HIS A 563 5.22 8.99 -8.81
CA HIS A 563 3.86 9.23 -8.30
C HIS A 563 3.54 8.49 -6.98
N ARG A 564 4.32 7.48 -6.61
CA ARG A 564 4.17 6.72 -5.35
C ARG A 564 5.53 6.40 -4.75
N ASP A 565 6.25 5.51 -5.41
CA ASP A 565 7.63 5.17 -5.11
C ASP A 565 8.52 5.80 -6.19
N ILE A 566 9.67 6.35 -5.79
CA ILE A 566 10.61 6.93 -6.75
C ILE A 566 11.46 5.80 -7.33
N VAL A 567 11.18 5.45 -8.58
CA VAL A 567 11.82 4.34 -9.30
C VAL A 567 12.94 4.87 -10.18
N LEU A 568 14.12 4.25 -10.08
CA LEU A 568 15.34 4.68 -10.75
C LEU A 568 15.93 3.55 -11.59
N GLN A 569 16.34 3.88 -12.80
CA GLN A 569 17.23 3.06 -13.62
C GLN A 569 18.67 3.52 -13.40
N SER A 570 19.64 2.61 -13.40
CA SER A 570 21.06 2.98 -13.42
C SER A 570 21.89 2.14 -14.40
N THR A 571 22.76 2.81 -15.15
CA THR A 571 23.75 2.22 -16.07
C THR A 571 25.17 2.62 -15.65
N PRO A 572 26.22 1.81 -15.91
CA PRO A 572 27.60 2.21 -15.66
C PRO A 572 28.00 3.43 -16.50
N THR A 573 28.73 4.38 -15.93
CA THR A 573 29.17 5.60 -16.63
C THR A 573 30.05 5.27 -17.83
N ASP A 574 30.95 4.30 -17.68
CA ASP A 574 31.95 3.93 -18.69
C ASP A 574 31.39 3.03 -19.82
N ASN A 575 30.20 2.46 -19.63
CA ASN A 575 29.51 1.64 -20.63
C ASN A 575 27.99 1.87 -20.63
N PRO A 576 27.51 2.92 -21.34
CA PRO A 576 26.08 3.21 -21.49
C PRO A 576 25.28 2.12 -22.22
N SER A 577 25.93 1.15 -22.86
CA SER A 577 25.32 0.01 -23.55
C SER A 577 25.20 -1.25 -22.68
N ALA A 578 25.70 -1.23 -21.44
CA ALA A 578 25.55 -2.33 -20.49
C ALA A 578 24.09 -2.46 -19.99
N THR A 579 23.76 -3.64 -19.47
CA THR A 579 22.44 -3.87 -18.85
C THR A 579 22.24 -3.00 -17.62
N SER A 580 20.99 -2.61 -17.38
CA SER A 580 20.63 -1.58 -16.40
C SER A 580 20.14 -2.18 -15.08
N ASN A 581 20.52 -1.59 -13.94
CA ASN A 581 19.97 -1.98 -12.64
C ASN A 581 18.73 -1.14 -12.33
N LEU A 582 17.77 -1.72 -11.59
CA LEU A 582 16.60 -1.00 -11.10
C LEU A 582 16.69 -0.81 -9.59
N TYR A 583 16.32 0.38 -9.14
CA TYR A 583 16.32 0.78 -7.74
C TYR A 583 15.01 1.47 -7.38
N ILE A 584 14.65 1.41 -6.11
CA ILE A 584 13.63 2.26 -5.48
C ILE A 584 14.34 3.09 -4.42
N LEU A 585 14.07 4.40 -4.34
CA LEU A 585 14.51 5.21 -3.22
C LEU A 585 13.63 4.88 -2.00
N THR A 586 14.20 4.27 -0.96
CA THR A 586 13.48 3.96 0.28
C THR A 586 13.98 4.84 1.43
N GLY A 587 13.13 5.10 2.43
CA GLY A 587 13.51 5.94 3.58
C GLY A 587 13.36 7.45 3.36
N HIS A 588 12.65 7.87 2.31
CA HIS A 588 12.10 9.23 2.23
C HIS A 588 10.66 9.24 2.79
N GLU A 589 10.12 10.39 3.17
CA GLU A 589 8.89 10.45 3.99
C GLU A 589 7.64 9.89 3.29
N SER A 590 7.59 9.91 1.96
CA SER A 590 6.52 9.33 1.16
C SER A 590 6.49 7.79 1.14
N SER A 591 7.51 7.10 1.67
CA SER A 591 7.64 5.63 1.59
C SER A 591 6.81 4.82 2.61
N TYR A 592 5.91 5.44 3.41
CA TYR A 592 5.31 4.80 4.62
C TYR A 592 3.82 5.12 4.90
#